data_AF-A0A820L3B2-F1
#
_entry.id   AF-A0A820L3B2-F1
#
_cell.length_a   1.000
_cell.length_b   1.000
_cell.length_c   1.000
_cell.angle_alpha   90.00
_cell.angle_beta   90.00
_cell.angle_gamma   90.00
#
_symmetry.space_group_name_H-M   'P 1'
#
loop_
_entity.id
_entity.type
_entity.pdbx_description
1 polymer ?
#
loop_
_entity_poly.entity_id
_entity_poly.type
_entity_poly.pdbx_seq_one_letter_code
_entity_poly.pdbx_strand_id
1 'polypeptide(L)'
;MGSPFTLTLANIFMWHWEQKLVEKQKAFNELYGRYIDDIFLTSNDSIESLHDMLENANKYHLNIKLTHEIGSCVSFLDVQINNHDGNIITSVYHKEASEPYIVPFTSDHPRHIFENIITTALLRAIRYSSTLQTFNHEMRALKLMLLYNSYPPRNIHHYLKKFFQQLPATSISILPMLHDENEYVLLRTKMLSKPTTSEHARVSRVATTFDDKTQNISIDSLVYTK
;
A
#
# COMPACT_ATOMS: atom_id res chain seq x y z
N MET A 1 -6.84 0.31 -24.31
CA MET A 1 -6.76 1.26 -23.19
C MET A 1 -7.79 2.35 -23.43
N GLY A 2 -8.75 2.52 -22.53
CA GLY A 2 -9.94 3.37 -22.72
C GLY A 2 -9.63 4.87 -22.78
N SER A 3 -10.64 5.65 -23.15
CA SER A 3 -10.53 7.11 -23.16
C SER A 3 -10.13 7.62 -21.76
N PRO A 4 -9.17 8.56 -21.64
CA PRO A 4 -8.78 9.14 -20.35
C PRO A 4 -9.96 9.77 -19.60
N PHE A 5 -11.00 10.18 -20.34
CA PHE A 5 -12.23 10.75 -19.80
C PHE A 5 -13.09 9.72 -19.06
N THR A 6 -13.08 8.46 -19.50
CA THR A 6 -13.94 7.40 -18.93
C THR A 6 -13.60 7.14 -17.46
N LEU A 7 -12.32 7.12 -17.11
CA LEU A 7 -11.89 6.92 -15.73
C LEU A 7 -12.30 8.08 -14.81
N THR A 8 -12.25 9.32 -15.32
CA THR A 8 -12.72 10.50 -14.59
C THR A 8 -14.21 10.43 -14.32
N LEU A 9 -15.02 10.08 -15.33
CA LEU A 9 -16.47 9.90 -15.15
C LEU A 9 -16.80 8.78 -14.18
N ALA A 10 -16.11 7.64 -14.28
CA ALA A 10 -16.28 6.52 -13.36
C ALA A 10 -15.98 6.96 -11.91
N ASN A 11 -14.89 7.68 -11.69
CA ASN A 11 -14.54 8.19 -10.37
C ASN A 11 -15.55 9.19 -9.81
N ILE A 12 -16.10 10.10 -10.63
CA ILE A 12 -17.14 11.05 -10.20
C ILE A 12 -18.42 10.30 -9.81
N PHE A 13 -18.83 9.33 -10.62
CA PHE A 13 -20.00 8.52 -10.33
C PHE A 13 -19.81 7.71 -9.04
N MET A 14 -18.68 7.01 -8.90
CA MET A 14 -18.37 6.21 -7.72
C MET A 14 -18.25 7.08 -6.48
N TRP A 15 -17.70 8.29 -6.60
CA TRP A 15 -17.70 9.26 -5.52
C TRP A 15 -19.12 9.61 -5.05
N HIS A 16 -20.07 9.84 -5.96
CA HIS A 16 -21.45 10.08 -5.56
C HIS A 16 -22.11 8.85 -4.94
N TRP A 17 -21.87 7.67 -5.51
CA TRP A 17 -22.42 6.40 -5.06
C TRP A 17 -21.95 6.03 -3.64
N GLU A 18 -20.69 6.30 -3.30
CA GLU A 18 -20.08 5.91 -2.02
C GLU A 18 -20.40 6.84 -0.84
N GLN A 19 -21.04 8.00 -1.07
CA GLN A 19 -21.23 9.03 -0.02
C GLN A 19 -21.89 8.50 1.25
N LYS A 20 -22.94 7.67 1.11
CA LYS A 20 -23.66 7.12 2.26
C LYS A 20 -22.80 6.18 3.11
N LEU A 21 -21.88 5.46 2.47
CA LEU A 21 -20.87 4.67 3.19
C LEU A 21 -19.93 5.66 3.87
N VAL A 22 -19.22 6.50 3.11
CA VAL A 22 -18.24 7.45 3.67
C VAL A 22 -18.77 8.26 4.86
N GLU A 23 -20.01 8.74 4.83
CA GLU A 23 -20.66 9.44 5.94
C GLU A 23 -20.82 8.56 7.20
N LYS A 24 -21.25 7.30 7.05
CA LYS A 24 -21.33 6.35 8.16
C LYS A 24 -19.94 6.11 8.75
N GLN A 25 -18.96 5.74 7.92
CA GLN A 25 -17.59 5.46 8.39
C GLN A 25 -16.99 6.67 9.13
N LYS A 26 -17.21 7.90 8.63
CA LYS A 26 -16.79 9.12 9.32
C LYS A 26 -17.46 9.31 10.68
N ALA A 27 -18.75 8.98 10.81
CA ALA A 27 -19.47 9.12 12.07
C ALA A 27 -18.93 8.20 13.18
N PHE A 28 -18.39 7.04 12.82
CA PHE A 28 -17.86 6.04 13.76
C PHE A 28 -16.32 6.04 13.88
N ASN A 29 -15.62 7.02 13.28
CA ASN A 29 -14.16 7.06 13.17
C ASN A 29 -13.56 5.77 12.58
N GLU A 30 -14.24 5.21 11.60
CA GLU A 30 -13.81 4.02 10.87
C GLU A 30 -13.03 4.40 9.61
N LEU A 31 -12.13 3.52 9.19
CA LEU A 31 -11.38 3.69 7.95
C LEU A 31 -12.28 3.41 6.75
N TYR A 32 -12.14 4.25 5.72
CA TYR A 32 -12.69 4.03 4.39
C TYR A 32 -11.64 4.42 3.36
N GLY A 33 -11.40 3.56 2.38
CA GLY A 33 -10.50 3.83 1.27
C GLY A 33 -11.01 3.17 0.00
N ARG A 34 -10.91 3.87 -1.13
CA ARG A 34 -11.21 3.32 -2.46
C ARG A 34 -10.03 3.52 -3.39
N TYR A 35 -9.67 2.45 -4.10
CA TYR A 35 -8.74 2.49 -5.21
C TYR A 35 -9.41 1.97 -6.48
N ILE A 36 -9.85 2.91 -7.33
CA ILE A 36 -10.64 2.62 -8.54
C ILE A 36 -11.90 1.83 -8.17
N ASP A 37 -11.89 0.51 -8.34
CA ASP A 37 -13.01 -0.40 -8.10
C ASP A 37 -12.90 -1.13 -6.75
N ASP A 38 -11.71 -1.17 -6.13
CA ASP A 38 -11.47 -1.85 -4.86
C ASP A 38 -11.81 -0.91 -3.69
N ILE A 39 -12.62 -1.39 -2.75
CA ILE A 39 -13.01 -0.66 -1.54
C ILE A 39 -12.50 -1.41 -0.32
N PHE A 40 -11.92 -0.67 0.62
CA PHE A 40 -11.55 -1.13 1.94
C PHE A 40 -12.27 -0.30 2.99
N LEU A 41 -12.86 -0.96 3.99
CA LEU A 41 -13.46 -0.31 5.13
C LEU A 41 -13.27 -1.14 6.40
N THR A 42 -13.24 -0.48 7.54
CA THR A 42 -13.31 -1.12 8.86
C THR A 42 -14.68 -0.90 9.47
N SER A 43 -15.11 -1.78 10.36
CA SER A 43 -16.38 -1.64 11.08
C SER A 43 -16.21 -2.13 12.52
N ASN A 44 -16.72 -1.36 13.49
CA ASN A 44 -16.82 -1.75 14.89
C ASN A 44 -18.20 -2.39 15.22
N ASP A 45 -19.15 -2.32 14.29
CA ASP A 45 -20.44 -2.98 14.40
C ASP A 45 -20.33 -4.51 14.36
N SER A 46 -21.41 -5.21 14.72
CA SER A 46 -21.51 -6.66 14.56
C SER A 46 -21.41 -7.06 13.07
N ILE A 47 -20.98 -8.30 12.83
CA ILE A 47 -20.85 -8.85 11.47
C ILE A 47 -22.19 -8.80 10.73
N GLU A 48 -23.31 -9.03 11.42
CA GLU A 48 -24.65 -8.98 10.85
C GLU A 48 -25.03 -7.57 10.38
N SER A 49 -24.77 -6.54 11.21
CA SER A 49 -25.00 -5.13 10.83
C SER A 49 -24.14 -4.73 9.63
N LEU A 50 -22.90 -5.23 9.58
CA LEU A 50 -22.02 -5.01 8.43
C LEU A 50 -22.57 -5.67 7.16
N HIS A 51 -23.07 -6.90 7.25
CA HIS A 51 -23.75 -7.57 6.13
C HIS A 51 -24.97 -6.78 5.65
N ASP A 52 -25.84 -6.36 6.56
CA ASP A 52 -27.03 -5.57 6.23
C ASP A 52 -26.64 -4.24 5.54
N MET A 53 -25.59 -3.58 6.00
CA MET A 53 -25.06 -2.37 5.38
C MET A 53 -24.62 -2.63 3.93
N LEU A 54 -23.86 -3.70 3.68
CA LEU A 54 -23.35 -4.05 2.35
C LEU A 54 -24.48 -4.49 1.41
N GLU A 55 -25.45 -5.25 1.92
CA GLU A 55 -26.66 -5.61 1.16
C GLU A 55 -27.50 -4.39 0.80
N ASN A 56 -27.60 -3.41 1.70
CA ASN A 56 -28.28 -2.16 1.41
C ASN A 56 -27.52 -1.31 0.38
N ALA A 57 -26.19 -1.28 0.44
CA ALA A 57 -25.37 -0.62 -0.58
C ALA A 57 -25.54 -1.26 -1.97
N ASN A 58 -25.68 -2.59 -2.04
CA ASN A 58 -26.00 -3.31 -3.28
C ASN A 58 -27.35 -2.93 -3.91
N LYS A 59 -28.25 -2.29 -3.15
CA LYS A 59 -29.53 -1.80 -3.67
C LYS A 59 -29.45 -0.36 -4.21
N TYR A 60 -28.33 0.34 -4.04
CA TYR A 60 -28.19 1.73 -4.48
C TYR A 60 -28.27 1.88 -6.00
N HIS A 61 -27.83 0.86 -6.74
CA HIS A 61 -27.85 0.89 -8.19
C HIS A 61 -28.00 -0.52 -8.79
N LEU A 62 -28.87 -0.68 -9.78
CA LEU A 62 -29.21 -2.00 -10.36
C LEU A 62 -27.99 -2.73 -10.96
N ASN A 63 -27.07 -1.96 -11.54
CA ASN A 63 -25.94 -2.51 -12.31
C ASN A 63 -24.62 -2.56 -11.54
N ILE A 64 -24.60 -2.11 -10.28
CA ILE A 64 -23.38 -2.13 -9.45
C ILE A 64 -23.62 -3.09 -8.30
N LYS A 65 -22.76 -4.10 -8.21
CA LYS A 65 -22.79 -5.09 -7.14
C LYS A 65 -21.43 -5.16 -6.48
N LEU A 66 -21.43 -4.97 -5.17
CA LEU A 66 -20.32 -5.27 -4.28
C LEU A 66 -20.21 -6.77 -4.10
N THR A 67 -19.01 -7.27 -4.35
CA THR A 67 -18.53 -8.56 -3.84
C THR A 67 -17.61 -8.25 -2.68
N HIS A 68 -17.88 -8.82 -1.51
CA HIS A 68 -17.14 -8.51 -0.30
C HIS A 68 -16.61 -9.75 0.39
N GLU A 69 -15.49 -9.57 1.09
CA GLU A 69 -14.92 -10.53 2.01
C GLU A 69 -14.83 -9.84 3.38
N ILE A 70 -15.35 -10.49 4.42
CA ILE A 70 -15.33 -9.97 5.79
C ILE A 70 -14.52 -10.95 6.63
N GLY A 71 -13.53 -10.43 7.34
CA GLY A 71 -12.68 -11.22 8.20
C GLY A 71 -11.75 -10.35 9.03
N SER A 72 -11.09 -10.98 10.00
CA SER A 72 -9.98 -10.36 10.73
C SER A 72 -8.70 -10.27 9.88
N CYS A 73 -8.60 -11.06 8.82
CA CYS A 73 -7.53 -10.99 7.82
C CYS A 73 -8.16 -10.72 6.46
N VAL A 74 -7.77 -9.63 5.80
CA VAL A 74 -8.20 -9.30 4.44
C VAL A 74 -7.03 -8.75 3.63
N SER A 75 -7.06 -8.94 2.32
CA SER A 75 -6.09 -8.34 1.40
C SER A 75 -6.70 -7.14 0.68
N PHE A 76 -5.97 -6.04 0.62
CA PHE A 76 -6.32 -4.86 -0.15
C PHE A 76 -5.10 -4.40 -0.95
N LEU A 77 -5.22 -4.44 -2.29
CA LEU A 77 -4.09 -4.22 -3.20
C LEU A 77 -2.92 -5.17 -2.88
N ASP A 78 -1.73 -4.62 -2.67
CA ASP A 78 -0.50 -5.36 -2.34
C ASP A 78 -0.28 -5.53 -0.82
N VAL A 79 -1.29 -5.24 0.00
CA VAL A 79 -1.19 -5.24 1.47
C VAL A 79 -2.15 -6.27 2.07
N GLN A 80 -1.61 -7.13 2.94
CA GLN A 80 -2.40 -7.98 3.81
C GLN A 80 -2.61 -7.26 5.13
N ILE A 81 -3.86 -7.20 5.57
CA ILE A 81 -4.30 -6.44 6.73
C ILE A 81 -4.87 -7.43 7.74
N ASN A 82 -4.25 -7.49 8.91
CA ASN A 82 -4.67 -8.33 10.02
C ASN A 82 -5.12 -7.44 11.19
N ASN A 83 -6.36 -7.63 11.63
CA ASN A 83 -6.91 -6.97 12.80
C ASN A 83 -6.71 -7.86 14.04
N HIS A 84 -5.90 -7.37 14.98
CA HIS A 84 -5.70 -7.96 16.30
C HIS A 84 -6.43 -7.11 17.35
N ASP A 85 -7.72 -7.35 17.51
CA ASP A 85 -8.58 -6.71 18.52
C ASP A 85 -8.50 -5.17 18.51
N GLY A 86 -8.57 -4.58 17.32
CA GLY A 86 -8.49 -3.13 17.09
C GLY A 86 -7.09 -2.65 16.68
N ASN A 87 -6.06 -3.48 16.81
CA ASN A 87 -4.71 -3.16 16.32
C ASN A 87 -4.51 -3.70 14.90
N ILE A 88 -4.37 -2.80 13.94
CA ILE A 88 -4.15 -3.16 12.54
C ILE A 88 -2.66 -3.44 12.30
N ILE A 89 -2.34 -4.69 11.96
CA ILE A 89 -1.02 -5.14 11.55
C ILE A 89 -1.04 -5.38 10.04
N THR A 90 -0.09 -4.76 9.34
CA THR A 90 0.05 -4.88 7.89
C THR A 90 1.26 -5.71 7.52
N SER A 91 1.15 -6.45 6.41
CA SER A 91 2.25 -7.16 5.75
C SER A 91 2.09 -7.10 4.24
N VAL A 92 3.12 -7.49 3.50
CA VAL A 92 3.04 -7.62 2.05
C VAL A 92 2.13 -8.81 1.71
N TYR A 93 1.15 -8.59 0.83
CA TYR A 93 0.32 -9.67 0.32
C TYR A 93 1.04 -10.40 -0.82
N HIS A 94 1.11 -11.73 -0.73
CA HIS A 94 1.57 -12.60 -1.81
C HIS A 94 0.43 -13.53 -2.20
N LYS A 95 0.00 -13.46 -3.45
CA LYS A 95 -1.02 -14.36 -3.98
C LYS A 95 -0.46 -15.78 -4.02
N GLU A 96 -1.16 -16.75 -3.42
CA GLU A 96 -0.67 -18.14 -3.25
C GLU A 96 -0.26 -18.80 -4.57
N ALA A 97 -0.99 -18.51 -5.66
CA ALA A 97 -0.72 -19.06 -6.98
C ALA A 97 0.28 -18.23 -7.81
N SER A 98 0.84 -17.13 -7.27
CA SER A 98 1.80 -16.31 -7.99
C SER A 98 3.19 -16.89 -7.87
N GLU A 99 3.79 -17.25 -9.00
CA GLU A 99 5.22 -17.50 -9.04
C GLU A 99 5.96 -16.18 -8.76
N PRO A 100 7.10 -16.21 -8.04
CA PRO A 100 7.89 -15.04 -7.73
C PRO A 100 8.74 -14.64 -8.96
N TYR A 101 8.12 -14.54 -10.13
CA TYR A 101 8.80 -14.21 -11.37
C TYR A 101 9.01 -12.69 -11.46
N ILE A 102 10.27 -12.30 -11.61
CA ILE A 102 10.67 -10.94 -11.94
C ILE A 102 11.60 -11.00 -13.15
N VAL A 103 12.02 -9.84 -13.64
CA VAL A 103 12.98 -9.77 -14.73
C VAL A 103 14.25 -10.57 -14.37
N PRO A 104 14.59 -11.67 -15.08
CA PRO A 104 15.75 -12.49 -14.76
C PRO A 104 17.04 -11.70 -14.94
N PHE A 105 18.05 -11.93 -14.09
CA PHE A 105 19.31 -11.18 -14.19
C PHE A 105 20.09 -11.45 -15.50
N THR A 106 19.79 -12.56 -16.18
CA THR A 106 20.38 -12.94 -17.47
C THR A 106 19.79 -12.21 -18.67
N SER A 107 18.73 -11.42 -18.48
CA SER A 107 18.11 -10.63 -19.53
C SER A 107 18.96 -9.42 -19.93
N ASP A 108 18.77 -8.93 -21.16
CA ASP A 108 19.48 -7.77 -21.72
C ASP A 108 18.82 -6.44 -21.32
N HIS A 109 18.53 -6.29 -20.02
CA HIS A 109 18.01 -5.04 -19.47
C HIS A 109 19.13 -4.15 -18.90
N PRO A 110 18.99 -2.82 -18.98
CA PRO A 110 19.94 -1.91 -18.35
C PRO A 110 20.10 -2.16 -16.85
N ARG A 111 21.32 -1.96 -16.31
CA ARG A 111 21.62 -2.20 -14.89
C ARG A 111 20.71 -1.48 -13.90
N HIS A 112 20.23 -0.29 -14.26
CA HIS A 112 19.33 0.48 -13.41
C HIS A 112 17.96 -0.21 -13.20
N ILE A 113 17.51 -1.06 -14.15
CA ILE A 113 16.25 -1.81 -14.00
C ILE A 113 16.37 -2.83 -12.87
N PHE A 114 17.47 -3.58 -12.84
CA PHE A 114 17.72 -4.56 -11.78
C PHE A 114 17.86 -3.90 -10.41
N GLU A 115 18.53 -2.76 -10.34
CA GLU A 115 18.60 -1.95 -9.12
C GLU A 115 17.20 -1.48 -8.69
N ASN A 116 16.43 -0.93 -9.63
CA ASN A 116 15.08 -0.43 -9.37
C ASN A 116 14.19 -1.53 -8.80
N ILE A 117 14.18 -2.74 -9.38
CA ILE A 117 13.39 -3.88 -8.89
C ILE A 117 13.70 -4.18 -7.41
N ILE A 118 14.99 -4.22 -7.05
CA ILE A 118 15.41 -4.47 -5.67
C ILE A 118 14.96 -3.32 -4.77
N THR A 119 15.20 -2.07 -5.18
CA THR A 119 14.84 -0.89 -4.37
C THR A 119 13.32 -0.77 -4.16
N THR A 120 12.50 -1.02 -5.19
CA THR A 120 11.04 -0.97 -5.08
C THR A 120 10.51 -2.08 -4.20
N ALA A 121 11.06 -3.30 -4.31
CA ALA A 121 10.67 -4.40 -3.45
C ALA A 121 11.06 -4.16 -1.99
N LEU A 122 12.22 -3.56 -1.72
CA LEU A 122 12.64 -3.15 -0.38
C LEU A 122 11.76 -2.04 0.21
N LEU A 123 11.45 -1.02 -0.58
CA LEU A 123 10.54 0.04 -0.15
C LEU A 123 9.16 -0.52 0.19
N ARG A 124 8.66 -1.45 -0.62
CA ARG A 124 7.40 -2.17 -0.38
C ARG A 124 7.47 -2.93 0.95
N ALA A 125 8.51 -3.73 1.15
CA ALA A 125 8.72 -4.48 2.39
C ALA A 125 8.75 -3.59 3.63
N ILE A 126 9.46 -2.44 3.57
CA ILE A 126 9.56 -1.55 4.72
C ILE A 126 8.22 -0.83 5.00
N ARG A 127 7.53 -0.34 3.96
CA ARG A 127 6.29 0.43 4.14
C ARG A 127 5.11 -0.46 4.57
N TYR A 128 5.00 -1.65 4.00
CA TYR A 128 3.82 -2.51 4.18
C TYR A 128 3.92 -3.44 5.40
N SER A 129 5.12 -3.76 5.88
CA SER A 129 5.26 -4.52 7.13
C SER A 129 5.10 -3.59 8.33
N SER A 130 4.20 -3.89 9.27
CA SER A 130 4.04 -3.10 10.50
C SER A 130 5.06 -3.48 11.57
N THR A 131 5.51 -4.74 11.59
CA THR A 131 6.38 -5.30 12.64
C THR A 131 7.72 -5.74 12.07
N LEU A 132 8.77 -5.76 12.89
CA LEU A 132 10.07 -6.24 12.43
C LEU A 132 9.99 -7.70 11.99
N GLN A 133 9.18 -8.53 12.66
CA GLN A 133 8.98 -9.93 12.29
C GLN A 133 8.44 -10.09 10.87
N THR A 134 7.39 -9.34 10.51
CA THR A 134 6.79 -9.38 9.17
C THR A 134 7.76 -8.84 8.12
N PHE A 135 8.49 -7.77 8.43
CA PHE A 135 9.55 -7.25 7.55
C PHE A 135 10.66 -8.27 7.31
N ASN A 136 11.10 -8.94 8.38
CA ASN A 136 12.13 -9.95 8.34
C ASN A 136 11.69 -11.19 7.56
N HIS A 137 10.41 -11.55 7.61
CA HIS A 137 9.84 -12.58 6.76
C HIS A 137 9.89 -12.15 5.28
N GLU A 138 9.41 -10.93 4.98
CA GLU A 138 9.42 -10.39 3.62
C GLU A 138 10.83 -10.26 3.04
N MET A 139 11.81 -9.85 3.84
CA MET A 139 13.21 -9.76 3.43
C MET A 139 13.78 -11.13 3.02
N ARG A 140 13.34 -12.22 3.66
CA ARG A 140 13.73 -13.58 3.26
C ARG A 140 13.05 -13.96 1.95
N ALA A 141 11.75 -13.70 1.81
CA ALA A 141 11.01 -13.94 0.57
C ALA A 141 11.63 -13.19 -0.61
N LEU A 142 11.97 -11.91 -0.44
CA LEU A 142 12.64 -11.09 -1.45
C LEU A 142 13.99 -11.68 -1.87
N LYS A 143 14.82 -12.14 -0.94
CA LYS A 143 16.11 -12.77 -1.28
C LYS A 143 15.92 -14.07 -2.06
N LEU A 144 14.95 -14.89 -1.65
CA LEU A 144 14.63 -16.13 -2.36
C LEU A 144 14.13 -15.83 -3.78
N MET A 145 13.25 -14.85 -3.95
CA MET A 145 12.79 -14.36 -5.26
C MET A 145 13.97 -13.90 -6.13
N LEU A 146 14.90 -13.09 -5.61
CA LEU A 146 16.06 -12.64 -6.39
C LEU A 146 16.97 -13.81 -6.82
N LEU A 147 17.22 -14.76 -5.91
CA LEU A 147 18.01 -15.95 -6.22
C LEU A 147 17.32 -16.84 -7.26
N TYR A 148 16.01 -17.02 -7.15
CA TYR A 148 15.19 -17.76 -8.12
C TYR A 148 15.30 -17.17 -9.53
N ASN A 149 15.37 -15.84 -9.64
CA ASN A 149 15.52 -15.12 -10.91
C ASN A 149 17.00 -14.91 -11.32
N SER A 150 17.90 -15.76 -10.83
CA SER A 150 19.33 -15.82 -11.20
C SER A 150 20.15 -14.58 -10.84
N TYR A 151 19.74 -13.76 -9.87
CA TYR A 151 20.55 -12.64 -9.41
C TYR A 151 21.78 -13.14 -8.63
N PRO A 152 23.01 -12.72 -8.98
CA PRO A 152 24.21 -13.13 -8.26
C PRO A 152 24.16 -12.67 -6.79
N PRO A 153 24.52 -13.53 -5.81
CA PRO A 153 24.51 -13.15 -4.38
C PRO A 153 25.33 -11.89 -4.06
N ARG A 154 26.44 -11.69 -4.78
CA ARG A 154 27.28 -10.49 -4.65
C ARG A 154 26.51 -9.22 -5.04
N ASN A 155 25.71 -9.28 -6.09
CA ASN A 155 24.91 -8.17 -6.57
C ASN A 155 23.76 -7.88 -5.62
N ILE A 156 23.06 -8.93 -5.17
CA ILE A 156 22.03 -8.80 -4.13
C ILE A 156 22.60 -8.06 -2.92
N HIS A 157 23.70 -8.55 -2.36
CA HIS A 157 24.35 -7.91 -1.21
C HIS A 157 24.74 -6.45 -1.49
N HIS A 158 25.33 -6.17 -2.66
CA HIS A 158 25.72 -4.83 -3.06
C HIS A 158 24.53 -3.87 -3.10
N TYR A 159 23.42 -4.25 -3.75
CA TYR A 159 22.24 -3.40 -3.88
C TYR A 159 21.52 -3.20 -2.55
N LEU A 160 21.40 -4.26 -1.72
CA LEU A 160 20.86 -4.14 -0.37
C LEU A 160 21.68 -3.13 0.44
N LYS A 161 23.01 -3.28 0.46
CA LYS A 161 23.91 -2.38 1.18
C LYS A 161 23.80 -0.94 0.67
N LYS A 162 23.80 -0.75 -0.65
CA LYS A 162 23.64 0.56 -1.30
C LYS A 162 22.33 1.23 -0.87
N PHE A 163 21.23 0.50 -0.87
CA PHE A 163 19.92 1.02 -0.46
C PHE A 163 19.94 1.52 0.99
N PHE A 164 20.41 0.71 1.94
CA PHE A 164 20.44 1.13 3.35
C PHE A 164 21.43 2.26 3.63
N GLN A 165 22.56 2.32 2.91
CA GLN A 165 23.52 3.43 3.02
C GLN A 165 22.95 4.77 2.56
N GLN A 166 21.99 4.78 1.64
CA GLN A 166 21.32 6.00 1.19
C GLN A 166 20.27 6.52 2.18
N LEU A 167 19.99 5.79 3.26
CA LEU A 167 18.98 6.17 4.23
C LEU A 167 19.59 6.99 5.37
N PRO A 168 18.98 8.14 5.73
CA PRO A 168 19.58 9.11 6.64
C PRO A 168 19.58 8.68 8.12
N ALA A 169 19.27 7.43 8.43
CA ALA A 169 19.02 6.99 9.80
C ALA A 169 20.09 6.08 10.38
N THR A 170 21.04 5.54 9.61
CA THR A 170 21.73 4.35 10.07
C THR A 170 23.19 4.30 9.66
N SER A 171 24.05 4.64 10.62
CA SER A 171 25.31 3.93 10.87
C SER A 171 25.01 2.51 11.37
N ILE A 172 24.12 1.77 10.69
CA ILE A 172 23.91 0.34 10.96
C ILE A 172 25.03 -0.40 10.26
N SER A 173 25.79 -1.13 11.05
CA SER A 173 26.61 -2.25 10.61
C SER A 173 25.76 -3.23 9.81
N ILE A 174 25.73 -2.97 8.50
CA ILE A 174 25.45 -3.82 7.33
C ILE A 174 25.17 -5.31 7.64
N LEU A 175 23.98 -5.80 7.17
CA LEU A 175 23.49 -7.20 6.98
C LEU A 175 22.64 -7.85 8.09
N PRO A 176 21.81 -8.88 7.79
CA PRO A 176 20.79 -9.04 6.76
C PRO A 176 19.37 -8.95 7.33
N MET A 177 19.23 -8.65 8.62
CA MET A 177 18.00 -8.60 9.40
C MET A 177 18.16 -7.49 10.43
N LEU A 178 17.16 -6.65 10.58
CA LEU A 178 17.12 -5.75 11.73
C LEU A 178 16.85 -6.61 12.97
N HIS A 179 17.58 -6.35 14.05
CA HIS A 179 17.45 -7.08 15.31
C HIS A 179 16.73 -6.25 16.39
N ASP A 180 16.70 -4.93 16.24
CA ASP A 180 16.00 -4.03 17.13
C ASP A 180 14.69 -3.53 16.50
N GLU A 181 13.59 -3.74 17.22
CA GLU A 181 12.26 -3.26 16.84
C GLU A 181 12.23 -1.72 16.82
N ASN A 182 12.94 -1.05 17.73
CA ASN A 182 12.90 0.42 17.81
C ASN A 182 13.57 1.06 16.58
N GLU A 183 14.72 0.53 16.17
CA GLU A 183 15.39 0.94 14.92
C GLU A 183 14.49 0.72 13.70
N TYR A 184 13.78 -0.40 13.64
CA TYR A 184 12.85 -0.69 12.55
C TYR A 184 11.66 0.27 12.53
N VAL A 185 11.04 0.54 13.67
CA VAL A 185 9.92 1.49 13.78
C VAL A 185 10.36 2.89 13.34
N LEU A 186 11.56 3.33 13.75
CA LEU A 186 12.12 4.61 13.33
C LEU A 186 12.36 4.67 11.81
N LEU A 187 12.95 3.61 11.25
CA LEU A 187 13.17 3.46 9.81
C LEU A 187 11.85 3.52 9.05
N ARG A 188 10.85 2.72 9.46
CA ARG A 188 9.54 2.65 8.83
C ARG A 188 8.82 3.99 8.87
N THR A 189 8.80 4.66 10.02
CA THR A 189 8.15 5.97 10.18
C THR A 189 8.77 7.02 9.25
N LYS A 190 10.09 7.01 9.10
CA LYS A 190 10.79 7.88 8.12
C LYS A 190 10.47 7.53 6.67
N MET A 191 10.21 6.26 6.36
CA MET A 191 9.84 5.83 5.00
C MET A 191 8.38 6.12 4.66
N LEU A 192 7.48 6.05 5.63
CA LEU A 192 6.08 6.42 5.42
C LEU A 192 5.90 7.92 5.19
N SER A 193 6.75 8.75 5.81
CA SER A 193 6.73 10.21 5.66
C SER A 193 7.47 10.72 4.43
N LYS A 194 8.24 9.88 3.73
CA LYS A 194 8.97 10.25 2.52
C LYS A 194 8.24 9.75 1.27
N PRO A 195 7.52 10.62 0.55
CA PRO A 195 6.94 10.22 -0.72
C PRO A 195 8.06 9.90 -1.72
N THR A 196 7.86 8.84 -2.50
CA THR A 196 8.64 8.55 -3.71
C THR A 196 8.57 9.74 -4.68
N THR A 197 9.53 9.88 -5.58
CA THR A 197 9.54 11.00 -6.55
C THR A 197 8.23 11.09 -7.35
N SER A 198 7.65 9.93 -7.69
CA SER A 198 6.35 9.83 -8.35
C SER A 198 5.19 10.28 -7.46
N GLU A 199 5.19 9.90 -6.18
CA GLU A 199 4.20 10.37 -5.20
C GLU A 199 4.33 11.88 -4.97
N HIS A 200 5.55 12.39 -4.82
CA HIS A 200 5.80 13.82 -4.64
C HIS A 200 5.31 14.63 -5.85
N ALA A 201 5.58 14.15 -7.08
CA ALA A 201 5.06 14.78 -8.30
C ALA A 201 3.53 14.72 -8.41
N ARG A 202 2.87 13.70 -7.85
CA ARG A 202 1.40 13.64 -7.80
C ARG A 202 0.84 14.61 -6.77
N VAL A 203 1.40 14.62 -5.56
CA VAL A 203 0.98 15.53 -4.47
C VAL A 203 1.19 16.99 -4.88
N SER A 204 2.32 17.33 -5.51
CA SER A 204 2.58 18.69 -5.98
C SER A 204 1.62 19.12 -7.10
N ARG A 205 1.32 18.23 -8.06
CA ARG A 205 0.31 18.51 -9.10
C ARG A 205 -1.06 18.79 -8.52
N VAL A 206 -1.50 17.95 -7.59
CA VAL A 206 -2.79 18.10 -6.89
C VAL A 206 -2.84 19.44 -6.17
N ALA A 207 -1.82 19.78 -5.38
CA ALA A 207 -1.73 21.07 -4.69
C ALA A 207 -1.81 22.27 -5.66
N THR A 208 -1.07 22.23 -6.77
CA THR A 208 -1.10 23.32 -7.77
C THR A 208 -2.44 23.47 -8.50
N THR A 209 -3.21 22.38 -8.68
CA THR A 209 -4.53 22.45 -9.32
C THR A 209 -5.64 23.01 -8.42
N PHE A 210 -5.47 22.96 -7.10
CA PHE A 210 -6.47 23.46 -6.14
C PHE A 210 -6.29 24.94 -5.77
N ASP A 211 -5.06 25.47 -5.84
CA ASP A 211 -4.77 26.88 -5.54
C ASP A 211 -5.33 27.87 -6.58
N ASP A 212 -5.54 27.45 -7.83
CA ASP A 212 -5.97 28.36 -8.90
C ASP A 212 -7.50 28.55 -9.02
N LYS A 213 -8.35 27.79 -8.31
CA LYS A 213 -9.81 27.85 -8.54
C LYS A 213 -10.77 27.81 -7.35
N THR A 214 -10.34 27.65 -6.11
CA THR A 214 -11.29 27.68 -4.98
C THR A 214 -10.67 28.25 -3.71
N GLN A 215 -10.90 29.54 -3.46
CA GLN A 215 -11.04 29.99 -2.07
C GLN A 215 -12.27 29.27 -1.48
N ASN A 216 -12.06 28.60 -0.34
CA ASN A 216 -13.05 27.92 0.51
C ASN A 216 -13.53 26.50 0.11
N ILE A 217 -12.65 25.50 0.20
CA ILE A 217 -13.00 24.17 0.74
C ILE A 217 -11.80 23.66 1.54
N SER A 218 -11.92 23.56 2.87
CA SER A 218 -10.86 22.97 3.73
C SER A 218 -10.66 21.48 3.40
N ILE A 219 -9.46 21.13 2.93
CA ILE A 219 -9.02 19.78 2.60
C ILE A 219 -8.37 19.11 3.84
N ASP A 220 -9.08 19.10 4.97
CA ASP A 220 -8.59 18.43 6.20
C ASP A 220 -8.96 16.93 6.26
N SER A 221 -9.49 16.33 5.19
CA SER A 221 -10.00 14.94 5.26
C SER A 221 -9.45 13.95 4.23
N LEU A 222 -8.37 14.27 3.52
CA LEU A 222 -7.76 13.35 2.54
C LEU A 222 -6.27 13.03 2.77
N VAL A 223 -5.73 13.45 3.92
CA VAL A 223 -4.32 13.23 4.27
C VAL A 223 -4.27 12.79 5.73
N TYR A 224 -3.95 11.50 5.94
CA TYR A 224 -3.47 10.94 7.20
C TYR A 224 -4.27 11.32 8.46
N THR A 225 -5.27 10.53 8.82
CA THR A 225 -5.70 10.48 10.23
C THR A 225 -4.74 9.55 10.98
N LYS A 226 -4.17 10.12 12.06
CA LYS A 226 -3.18 9.56 13.00
C LYS A 226 -3.50 8.16 13.50
#